data_AF-A0A4R5C028-F1
#
_entry.id   AF-A0A4R5C028-F1
#
_cell.length_a   1.000
_cell.length_b   1.000
_cell.length_c   1.000
_cell.angle_alpha   90.00
_cell.angle_beta   90.00
_cell.angle_gamma   90.00
#
_symmetry.space_group_name_H-M   'P 1'
#
loop_
_entity.id
_entity.type
_entity.pdbx_description
1 polymer ?
#
loop_
_entity_poly.entity_id
_entity_poly.type
_entity_poly.pdbx_seq_one_letter_code
_entity_poly.pdbx_strand_id
1 'polypeptide(L)'
;MQVLMALMAGCAGAGVVLAVRRRPVAKVAEEPEPAPEPLPQREPDGWGPFVQHCEQAVLRASRAVEAMSSQQARNRLLTVVRRMDAELPNLRVLAELGRGLGTTSRDVEIAGRVREELAEVEKRFGAVTGEVLELVEDPDPERVGELRGRFPLLRPISAVLPEPVS
;
A
#
# COMPACT_ATOMS: atom_id res chain seq x y z
N MET A 1 -29.27 -15.07 -30.24
CA MET A 1 -30.67 -15.06 -29.75
C MET A 1 -30.62 -15.54 -28.30
N GLN A 2 -30.92 -14.70 -27.29
CA GLN A 2 -32.29 -14.44 -26.77
C GLN A 2 -32.91 -15.76 -26.29
N VAL A 3 -33.39 -16.02 -25.07
CA VAL A 3 -34.09 -15.25 -24.00
C VAL A 3 -34.14 -16.24 -22.80
N LEU A 4 -33.75 -15.87 -21.57
CA LEU A 4 -34.62 -15.42 -20.47
C LEU A 4 -35.73 -16.39 -20.02
N MET A 5 -36.08 -16.24 -18.75
CA MET A 5 -37.35 -16.57 -18.07
C MET A 5 -37.33 -17.72 -17.07
N ALA A 6 -37.15 -17.28 -15.82
CA ALA A 6 -37.77 -17.77 -14.61
C ALA A 6 -39.24 -18.19 -14.76
N LEU A 7 -39.66 -19.14 -13.94
CA LEU A 7 -41.04 -19.36 -13.47
C LEU A 7 -40.91 -20.09 -12.12
N MET A 8 -41.12 -19.46 -10.96
CA MET A 8 -42.37 -19.03 -10.31
C MET A 8 -43.39 -20.14 -10.04
N ALA A 9 -44.00 -20.01 -8.86
CA ALA A 9 -45.18 -20.71 -8.33
C ALA A 9 -44.90 -22.08 -7.67
N GLY A 10 -45.40 -22.39 -6.48
CA GLY A 10 -46.37 -21.70 -5.65
C GLY A 10 -46.93 -22.67 -4.58
N CYS A 11 -47.61 -22.07 -3.60
CA CYS A 11 -48.73 -22.60 -2.82
C CYS A 11 -48.49 -23.69 -1.74
N ALA A 12 -48.70 -23.23 -0.49
CA ALA A 12 -49.64 -23.71 0.52
C ALA A 12 -50.03 -25.20 0.58
N GLY A 13 -49.92 -25.78 1.77
CA GLY A 13 -50.67 -26.99 2.14
C GLY A 13 -50.25 -27.57 3.48
N ALA A 14 -51.00 -27.24 4.54
CA ALA A 14 -50.99 -28.03 5.76
C ALA A 14 -51.60 -29.41 5.47
N GLY A 15 -50.90 -30.47 5.85
CA GLY A 15 -51.40 -31.84 5.77
C GLY A 15 -50.81 -32.66 6.91
N VAL A 16 -51.59 -32.87 7.97
CA VAL A 16 -51.31 -33.89 8.98
C VAL A 16 -51.83 -35.21 8.45
N VAL A 17 -50.95 -36.21 8.34
CA VAL A 17 -51.37 -37.62 8.32
C VAL A 17 -50.45 -38.40 9.26
N LEU A 18 -51.09 -39.07 10.21
CA LEU A 18 -50.51 -39.94 11.21
C LEU A 18 -50.32 -41.37 10.66
N ALA A 19 -49.27 -42.01 11.18
CA ALA A 19 -49.06 -43.47 11.34
C ALA A 19 -48.65 -44.32 10.11
N VAL A 20 -47.52 -45.04 10.24
CA VAL A 20 -47.47 -46.51 10.46
C VAL A 20 -46.01 -47.02 10.49
N ARG A 21 -45.69 -47.73 11.58
CA ARG A 21 -44.69 -48.79 11.84
C ARG A 21 -43.38 -48.95 11.02
N ARG A 22 -42.28 -48.83 11.79
CA ARG A 22 -41.10 -49.74 11.94
C ARG A 22 -40.25 -50.11 10.70
N ARG A 23 -39.07 -49.49 10.65
CA ARG A 23 -37.77 -50.14 10.34
C ARG A 23 -36.66 -49.42 11.12
N PRO A 24 -35.76 -50.12 11.83
CA PRO A 24 -34.56 -49.48 12.38
C PRO A 24 -33.59 -49.27 11.22
N VAL A 25 -33.58 -48.08 10.66
CA VAL A 25 -32.49 -47.66 9.77
C VAL A 25 -31.32 -47.37 10.69
N ALA A 26 -30.25 -48.14 10.53
CA ALA A 26 -28.98 -47.94 11.19
C ALA A 26 -28.62 -46.46 11.10
N LYS A 27 -28.39 -45.84 12.25
CA LYS A 27 -27.85 -44.49 12.36
C LYS A 27 -26.47 -44.55 11.70
N VAL A 28 -26.39 -44.13 10.43
CA VAL A 28 -25.11 -43.85 9.79
C VAL A 28 -24.49 -42.79 10.67
N ALA A 29 -23.41 -43.16 11.35
CA ALA A 29 -22.59 -42.20 12.07
C ALA A 29 -22.14 -41.19 11.02
N GLU A 30 -22.65 -39.97 11.16
CA GLU A 30 -22.19 -38.82 10.40
C GLU A 30 -20.71 -38.68 10.73
N GLU A 31 -19.86 -39.04 9.77
CA GLU A 31 -18.42 -38.87 9.86
C GLU A 31 -18.19 -37.36 10.06
N PRO A 32 -17.50 -36.93 11.14
CA PRO A 32 -17.28 -35.52 11.36
C PRO A 32 -16.50 -34.96 10.16
N GLU A 33 -17.10 -34.02 9.43
CA GLU A 33 -16.40 -33.28 8.40
C GLU A 33 -15.10 -32.72 9.01
N PRO A 34 -13.93 -32.94 8.37
CA PRO A 34 -12.69 -32.40 8.86
C PRO A 34 -12.82 -30.88 8.93
N ALA A 35 -12.52 -30.32 10.10
CA ALA A 35 -12.54 -28.88 10.29
C ALA A 35 -11.67 -28.20 9.22
N PRO A 36 -12.16 -27.13 8.57
CA PRO A 36 -11.39 -26.45 7.53
C PRO A 36 -10.03 -26.04 8.09
N GLU A 37 -8.96 -26.43 7.38
CA GLU A 37 -7.61 -26.05 7.77
C GLU A 37 -7.52 -24.51 7.83
N PRO A 38 -6.98 -23.94 8.92
CA PRO A 38 -6.84 -22.50 9.03
C PRO A 38 -5.94 -22.03 7.89
N LEU A 39 -6.48 -21.13 7.06
CA LEU A 39 -5.74 -20.53 5.96
C LEU A 39 -4.44 -19.92 6.51
N PRO A 40 -3.30 -20.09 5.82
CA PRO A 40 -2.05 -19.47 6.24
C PRO A 40 -2.25 -17.96 6.32
N GLN A 41 -2.09 -17.41 7.53
CA GLN A 41 -2.14 -15.98 7.76
C GLN A 41 -0.89 -15.39 7.12
N ARG A 42 -1.05 -14.65 6.00
CA ARG A 42 0.04 -13.85 5.46
C ARG A 42 0.37 -12.78 6.48
N GLU A 43 1.62 -12.75 6.93
CA GLU A 43 2.10 -11.65 7.76
C GLU A 43 1.88 -10.32 7.02
N PRO A 44 1.39 -9.28 7.72
CA PRO A 44 1.14 -7.99 7.09
C PRO A 44 2.45 -7.40 6.57
N ASP A 45 2.43 -6.88 5.34
CA ASP A 45 3.59 -6.25 4.71
C ASP A 45 4.00 -4.99 5.48
N GLY A 46 5.13 -5.07 6.19
CA GLY A 46 5.70 -3.95 6.94
C GLY A 46 6.42 -2.91 6.08
N TRP A 47 6.56 -3.13 4.76
CA TRP A 47 7.35 -2.28 3.87
C TRP A 47 6.49 -1.39 2.98
N GLY A 48 5.35 -1.90 2.51
CA GLY A 48 4.39 -1.19 1.66
C GLY A 48 3.93 0.17 2.19
N PRO A 49 3.64 0.35 3.49
CA PRO A 49 3.16 1.62 4.03
C PRO A 49 4.10 2.80 3.78
N PHE A 50 5.42 2.63 3.91
CA PHE A 50 6.39 3.71 3.67
C PHE A 50 6.28 4.29 2.25
N VAL A 51 6.23 3.39 1.26
CA VAL A 51 6.10 3.76 -0.16
C VAL A 51 4.76 4.44 -0.40
N GLN A 52 3.68 3.88 0.11
CA GLN A 52 2.33 4.43 -0.06
C GLN A 52 2.22 5.84 0.53
N HIS A 53 2.80 6.10 1.70
CA HIS A 53 2.78 7.42 2.31
C HIS A 53 3.57 8.45 1.47
N CYS A 54 4.72 8.06 0.93
CA CYS A 54 5.48 8.90 0.01
C CYS A 54 4.71 9.19 -1.29
N GLU A 55 4.07 8.19 -1.90
CA GLU A 55 3.22 8.36 -3.09
C GLU A 55 2.05 9.32 -2.81
N GLN A 56 1.39 9.17 -1.67
CA GLN A 56 0.31 10.08 -1.25
C GLN A 56 0.80 11.50 -0.97
N ALA A 57 2.03 11.66 -0.49
CA ALA A 57 2.67 12.97 -0.35
C ALA A 57 2.87 13.65 -1.72
N VAL A 58 3.45 12.94 -2.70
CA VAL A 58 3.61 13.47 -4.07
C VAL A 58 2.26 13.83 -4.70
N LEU A 59 1.26 12.95 -4.57
CA LEU A 59 -0.06 13.18 -5.12
C LEU A 59 -0.73 14.43 -4.53
N ARG A 60 -0.62 14.63 -3.21
CA ARG A 60 -1.14 15.82 -2.53
C ARG A 60 -0.45 17.09 -3.02
N ALA A 61 0.87 17.08 -3.11
CA ALA A 61 1.65 18.20 -3.64
C ALA A 61 1.26 18.53 -5.10
N SER A 62 1.17 17.52 -5.98
CA SER A 62 0.79 17.72 -7.39
C SER A 62 -0.58 18.38 -7.52
N ARG A 63 -1.59 17.85 -6.82
CA ARG A 63 -2.96 18.37 -6.87
C ARG A 63 -3.04 19.82 -6.40
N ALA A 64 -2.32 20.17 -5.33
CA ALA A 64 -2.30 21.54 -4.83
C ALA A 64 -1.66 22.50 -5.84
N VAL A 65 -0.53 22.11 -6.44
CA VAL A 65 0.16 22.91 -7.45
C VAL A 65 -0.65 23.06 -8.74
N GLU A 66 -1.36 22.02 -9.17
CA GLU A 66 -2.24 22.05 -10.35
C GLU A 66 -3.41 23.02 -10.19
N ALA A 67 -3.92 23.19 -8.97
CA ALA A 67 -5.02 24.09 -8.65
C ALA A 67 -4.63 25.59 -8.69
N MET A 68 -3.34 25.92 -8.78
CA MET A 68 -2.87 27.30 -8.84
C MET A 68 -3.31 28.02 -10.13
N SER A 69 -3.78 29.25 -9.98
CA SER A 69 -4.14 30.13 -11.11
C SER A 69 -2.93 30.68 -11.84
N SER A 70 -1.84 31.00 -11.13
CA SER A 70 -0.60 31.51 -11.73
C SER A 70 0.18 30.41 -12.44
N GLN A 71 0.22 30.46 -13.77
CA GLN A 71 0.96 29.49 -14.57
C GLN A 71 2.47 29.52 -14.28
N GLN A 72 3.04 30.70 -14.02
CA GLN A 72 4.47 30.82 -13.73
C GLN A 72 4.83 30.17 -12.38
N ALA A 73 4.07 30.46 -11.32
CA ALA A 73 4.29 29.87 -10.00
C ALA A 73 4.09 28.35 -10.03
N ARG A 74 2.99 27.90 -10.65
CA ARG A 74 2.71 26.48 -10.90
C ARG A 74 3.88 25.78 -11.60
N ASN A 75 4.38 26.34 -12.69
CA ASN A 75 5.48 25.73 -13.45
C ASN A 75 6.76 25.58 -12.62
N ARG A 76 7.03 26.53 -11.72
CA ARG A 76 8.18 26.46 -10.80
C ARG A 76 7.97 25.34 -9.78
N LEU A 77 6.85 25.30 -9.08
CA LEU A 77 6.57 24.27 -8.08
C LEU A 77 6.45 22.86 -8.68
N LEU A 78 5.95 22.73 -9.91
CA LEU A 78 5.97 21.46 -10.63
C LEU A 78 7.38 20.90 -10.82
N THR A 79 8.43 21.75 -10.82
CA THR A 79 9.81 21.23 -10.85
C THR A 79 10.18 20.49 -9.56
N VAL A 80 9.65 20.92 -8.40
CA VAL A 80 9.85 20.27 -7.11
C VAL A 80 9.06 18.95 -7.07
N VAL A 81 7.78 18.98 -7.45
CA VAL A 81 6.92 17.78 -7.48
C VAL A 81 7.52 16.70 -8.39
N ARG A 82 8.05 17.07 -9.56
CA ARG A 82 8.75 16.13 -10.44
C ARG A 82 10.00 15.51 -9.81
N ARG A 83 10.70 16.24 -8.94
CA ARG A 83 11.85 15.68 -8.19
C ARG A 83 11.38 14.71 -7.12
N MET A 84 10.28 15.00 -6.43
CA MET A 84 9.67 14.04 -5.48
C MET A 84 9.25 12.75 -6.19
N ASP A 85 8.57 12.86 -7.32
CA ASP A 85 8.11 11.71 -8.10
C ASP A 85 9.28 10.83 -8.59
N ALA A 86 10.39 11.47 -8.99
CA ALA A 86 11.59 10.78 -9.46
C ALA A 86 12.28 9.92 -8.38
N GLU A 87 12.02 10.16 -7.10
CA GLU A 87 12.56 9.36 -5.98
C GLU A 87 11.73 8.09 -5.69
N LEU A 88 10.45 8.06 -6.10
CA LEU A 88 9.53 6.96 -5.79
C LEU A 88 10.01 5.58 -6.31
N PRO A 89 10.60 5.45 -7.51
CA PRO A 89 11.16 4.18 -7.96
C PRO A 89 12.25 3.63 -7.02
N ASN A 90 13.12 4.49 -6.48
CA ASN A 90 14.18 4.07 -5.57
C ASN A 90 13.62 3.60 -4.23
N LEU A 91 12.57 4.27 -3.73
CA LEU A 91 11.84 3.84 -2.54
C LEU A 91 11.22 2.46 -2.71
N ARG A 92 10.61 2.20 -3.87
CA ARG A 92 10.06 0.87 -4.20
C ARG A 92 11.17 -0.18 -4.21
N VAL A 93 12.32 0.11 -4.82
CA VAL A 93 13.48 -0.81 -4.83
C VAL A 93 13.97 -1.12 -3.41
N LEU A 94 14.08 -0.12 -2.53
CA LEU A 94 14.46 -0.36 -1.12
C LEU A 94 13.42 -1.19 -0.37
N ALA A 95 12.13 -0.92 -0.57
CA ALA A 95 11.07 -1.71 0.04
C ALA A 95 11.07 -3.16 -0.44
N GLU A 96 11.26 -3.41 -1.75
CA GLU A 96 11.40 -4.77 -2.28
C GLU A 96 12.66 -5.46 -1.77
N LEU A 97 13.78 -4.74 -1.65
CA LEU A 97 14.98 -5.27 -1.03
C LEU A 97 14.69 -5.70 0.41
N GLY A 98 14.03 -4.87 1.20
CA GLY A 98 13.60 -5.20 2.56
C GLY A 98 12.73 -6.46 2.63
N ARG A 99 11.80 -6.63 1.69
CA ARG A 99 10.95 -7.84 1.59
C ARG A 99 11.72 -9.10 1.22
N GLY A 100 12.75 -8.97 0.40
CA GLY A 100 13.55 -10.09 -0.09
C GLY A 100 14.59 -10.59 0.92
N LEU A 101 14.80 -9.90 2.04
CA LEU A 101 15.77 -10.29 3.06
C LEU A 101 15.29 -11.52 3.85
N GLY A 102 16.22 -12.42 4.12
CA GLY A 102 15.99 -13.63 4.91
C GLY A 102 15.96 -13.36 6.41
N THR A 103 16.16 -14.42 7.19
CA THR A 103 16.11 -14.39 8.66
C THR A 103 17.47 -14.49 9.32
N THR A 104 18.57 -14.42 8.56
CA THR A 104 19.91 -14.43 9.15
C THR A 104 20.14 -13.16 9.98
N SER A 105 21.04 -13.21 10.97
CA SER A 105 21.36 -12.02 11.77
C SER A 105 21.81 -10.83 10.91
N ARG A 106 22.52 -11.10 9.81
CA ARG A 106 22.94 -10.09 8.84
C ARG A 106 21.74 -9.51 8.08
N ASP A 107 20.81 -10.36 7.64
CA ASP A 107 19.61 -9.91 6.95
C ASP A 107 18.73 -9.04 7.84
N VAL A 108 18.57 -9.40 9.12
CA VAL A 108 17.83 -8.62 10.11
C VAL A 108 18.47 -7.25 10.33
N GLU A 109 19.80 -7.17 10.40
CA GLU A 109 20.52 -5.90 10.52
C GLU A 109 20.31 -5.01 9.28
N ILE A 110 20.45 -5.58 8.07
CA ILE A 110 20.23 -4.86 6.81
C ILE A 110 18.77 -4.38 6.73
N ALA A 111 17.82 -5.24 7.09
CA ALA A 111 16.40 -4.89 7.11
C ALA A 111 16.12 -3.73 8.08
N GLY A 112 16.77 -3.71 9.25
CA GLY A 112 16.71 -2.59 10.19
C GLY A 112 17.16 -1.27 9.56
N ARG A 113 18.34 -1.26 8.92
CA ARG A 113 18.89 -0.07 8.26
C ARG A 113 18.00 0.43 7.11
N VAL A 114 17.49 -0.48 6.30
CA VAL A 114 16.56 -0.14 5.19
C VAL A 114 15.28 0.46 5.74
N ARG A 115 14.72 -0.10 6.81
CA ARG A 115 13.51 0.42 7.45
C ARG A 115 13.73 1.80 8.06
N GLU A 116 14.88 2.03 8.69
CA GLU A 116 15.26 3.35 9.21
C GLU A 116 15.37 4.39 8.09
N GLU A 117 15.99 4.04 6.96
CA GLU A 117 16.08 4.96 5.82
C GLU A 117 14.70 5.25 5.23
N LEU A 118 13.85 4.24 5.05
CA LEU A 118 12.49 4.43 4.54
C LEU A 118 11.65 5.34 5.46
N ALA A 119 11.73 5.13 6.78
CA ALA A 119 11.02 5.95 7.76
C ALA A 119 11.51 7.40 7.76
N GLU A 120 12.82 7.61 7.58
CA GLU A 120 13.40 8.93 7.53
C GLU A 120 13.04 9.67 6.22
N VAL A 121 13.07 8.97 5.08
CA VAL A 121 12.67 9.55 3.81
C VAL A 121 11.17 9.87 3.81
N GLU A 122 10.33 9.02 4.39
CA GLU A 122 8.90 9.31 4.57
C GLU A 122 8.67 10.65 5.29
N LYS A 123 9.40 10.91 6.38
CA LYS A 123 9.33 12.20 7.09
C LYS A 123 9.74 13.37 6.19
N ARG A 124 10.81 13.21 5.41
CA ARG A 124 11.28 14.25 4.47
C ARG A 124 10.26 14.52 3.37
N PHE A 125 9.61 13.49 2.83
CA PHE A 125 8.51 13.64 1.88
C PHE A 125 7.34 14.41 2.49
N GLY A 126 6.98 14.11 3.74
CA GLY A 126 5.98 14.86 4.50
C GLY A 126 6.33 16.33 4.65
N ALA A 127 7.55 16.64 5.07
CA ALA A 127 8.04 18.01 5.25
C ALA A 127 8.05 18.80 3.92
N VAL A 128 8.61 18.22 2.86
CA VAL A 128 8.62 18.85 1.53
C VAL A 128 7.21 19.09 1.01
N THR A 129 6.29 18.15 1.23
CA THR A 129 4.87 18.33 0.87
C THR A 129 4.27 19.51 1.61
N GLY A 130 4.50 19.61 2.93
CA GLY A 130 4.05 20.75 3.73
C GLY A 130 4.55 22.08 3.19
N GLU A 131 5.84 22.19 2.88
CA GLU A 131 6.43 23.40 2.31
C GLU A 131 5.90 23.72 0.90
N VAL A 132 5.62 22.71 0.07
CA VAL A 132 4.95 22.92 -1.22
C VAL A 132 3.56 23.51 -1.02
N LEU A 133 2.80 23.02 -0.03
CA LEU A 133 1.46 23.55 0.26
C LEU A 133 1.51 25.00 0.75
N GLU A 134 2.48 25.35 1.60
CA GLU A 134 2.71 26.75 2.00
C GLU A 134 3.03 27.64 0.79
N LEU A 135 3.89 27.18 -0.12
CA LEU A 135 4.30 27.94 -1.32
C LEU A 135 3.19 28.01 -2.39
N VAL A 136 2.17 27.16 -2.32
CA VAL A 136 0.96 27.29 -3.13
C VAL A 136 0.12 28.48 -2.65
N GLU A 137 0.07 28.71 -1.34
CA GLU A 137 -0.66 29.84 -0.73
C GLU A 137 0.11 31.17 -0.91
N ASP A 138 1.42 31.16 -0.69
CA ASP A 138 2.30 32.33 -0.83
C ASP A 138 3.56 32.00 -1.67
N PRO A 139 3.51 32.20 -3.00
CA PRO A 139 4.60 31.79 -3.88
C PRO A 139 5.88 32.61 -3.73
N ASP A 140 6.96 31.96 -3.30
CA ASP A 140 8.30 32.52 -3.21
C ASP A 140 9.30 31.77 -4.13
N PRO A 141 9.86 32.41 -5.17
CA PRO A 141 10.79 31.76 -6.09
C PRO A 141 12.12 31.34 -5.46
N GLU A 142 12.61 32.03 -4.44
CA GLU A 142 13.87 31.70 -3.77
C GLU A 142 13.69 30.44 -2.93
N ARG A 143 12.63 30.39 -2.11
CA ARG A 143 12.25 29.20 -1.34
C ARG A 143 11.98 27.99 -2.22
N VAL A 144 11.36 28.17 -3.40
CA VAL A 144 11.20 27.07 -4.37
C VAL A 144 12.56 26.56 -4.85
N GLY A 145 13.51 27.46 -5.10
CA GLY A 145 14.88 27.13 -5.48
C GLY A 145 15.61 26.32 -4.40
N GLU A 146 15.50 26.75 -3.15
CA GLU A 146 16.06 26.06 -1.98
C GLU A 146 15.44 24.67 -1.79
N LEU A 147 14.12 24.57 -1.84
CA LEU A 147 13.39 23.30 -1.68
C LEU A 147 13.81 22.29 -2.76
N ARG A 148 13.95 22.75 -4.01
CA ARG A 148 14.47 21.93 -5.11
C ARG A 148 15.92 21.49 -4.88
N GLY A 149 16.73 22.32 -4.22
CA GLY A 149 18.13 22.04 -3.91
C GLY A 149 18.34 20.94 -2.86
N ARG A 150 17.29 20.53 -2.13
CA ARG A 150 17.35 19.48 -1.11
C ARG A 150 17.32 18.06 -1.68
N PHE A 151 17.05 17.90 -2.97
CA PHE A 151 17.04 16.59 -3.63
C PHE A 151 18.47 16.15 -4.01
N PRO A 152 18.79 14.84 -3.94
CA PRO A 152 17.91 13.73 -3.60
C PRO A 152 17.58 13.62 -2.10
N LEU A 153 16.37 13.17 -1.78
CA LEU A 153 15.94 12.96 -0.37
C LEU A 153 16.43 11.63 0.20
N LEU A 154 16.59 10.65 -0.69
CA LEU A 154 17.06 9.31 -0.38
C LEU A 154 18.59 9.28 -0.42
N ARG A 155 19.22 8.64 0.57
CA ARG A 155 20.65 8.32 0.46
C ARG A 155 20.87 7.26 -0.62
N PRO A 156 22.00 7.29 -1.34
CA PRO A 156 22.35 6.23 -2.28
C PRO A 156 22.25 4.86 -1.62
N ILE A 157 21.73 3.85 -2.32
CA ILE A 157 21.54 2.48 -1.77
C ILE A 157 22.85 1.91 -1.21
N SER A 158 23.98 2.23 -1.83
CA SER A 158 25.32 1.84 -1.35
C SER A 158 25.71 2.41 0.01
N ALA A 159 25.06 3.49 0.46
CA ALA A 159 25.26 4.05 1.80
C ALA A 159 24.33 3.42 2.85
N VAL A 160 23.26 2.75 2.40
CA VAL A 160 22.28 2.06 3.27
C VAL A 160 22.73 0.62 3.52
N LEU A 161 23.23 -0.04 2.47
CA LEU A 161 23.69 -1.43 2.53
C LEU A 161 25.15 -1.50 2.97
N PRO A 162 25.53 -2.47 3.83
CA PRO A 162 26.92 -2.72 4.17
C PRO A 162 27.71 -3.23 2.96
N GLU A 163 29.02 -2.95 2.90
CA GLU A 163 29.88 -3.46 1.84
C GLU A 163 29.85 -5.00 1.79
N PRO A 164 29.93 -5.61 0.58
CA PRO A 164 30.04 -7.04 0.46
C PRO A 164 31.37 -7.50 1.08
N VAL A 165 31.30 -8.20 2.21
CA VAL A 165 32.45 -8.97 2.72
C VAL A 165 32.87 -9.99 1.66
N SER A 166 34.10 -9.86 1.19
CA SER A 166 34.77 -10.77 0.24
C SER A 166 35.22 -12.06 0.91
#